data_AF-A0A7V9H3K0-F1
#
_entry.id   AF-A0A7V9H3K0-F1
#
_cell.length_a   1.000
_cell.length_b   1.000
_cell.length_c   1.000
_cell.angle_alpha   90.00
_cell.angle_beta   90.00
_cell.angle_gamma   90.00
#
_symmetry.space_group_name_H-M   'P 1'
#
loop_
_entity.id
_entity.type
_entity.pdbx_description
1 polymer ?
#
loop_
_entity_poly.entity_id
_entity_poly.type
_entity_poly.pdbx_seq_one_letter_code
_entity_poly.pdbx_strand_id
1 'polypeptide(L)' 'MIQEQVVRAGGVRRDDPAYRNGWEDGRFGTEQLFLSNSNLAGWTGHQERLAYYRGHRDGRRVREMLAHRDSA' A
#
# COMPACT_ATOMS: atom_id res chain seq x y z
N MET A 1 6.76 19.40 16.66
CA MET A 1 7.02 19.43 15.21
C MET A 1 7.14 18.04 14.55
N ILE A 2 6.56 16.97 15.11
CA ILE A 2 6.65 15.61 14.51
C ILE A 2 5.44 15.31 13.60
N GLN A 3 4.29 15.93 13.84
CA GLN A 3 3.05 15.62 13.12
C GLN A 3 3.00 16.18 11.70
N GLU A 4 3.57 17.37 11.44
CA GLU A 4 3.54 17.97 10.09
C GLU A 4 4.40 17.24 9.06
N GLN A 5 5.50 16.60 9.47
CA GLN A 5 6.32 15.80 8.56
C GLN A 5 5.64 14.47 8.18
N VAL A 6 4.86 13.88 9.09
CA VAL A 6 4.07 12.66 8.80
C VAL A 6 2.95 12.97 7.81
N VAL A 7 2.32 14.15 7.92
CA VAL A 7 1.27 14.58 7.02
C VAL A 7 1.82 15.01 5.65
N ARG A 8 2.95 15.73 5.58
CA ARG A 8 3.62 16.02 4.29
C ARG A 8 4.13 14.77 3.61
N ALA A 9 4.67 13.80 4.35
CA ALA A 9 5.00 12.49 3.80
C ALA A 9 3.74 11.73 3.34
N GLY A 10 2.60 11.85 4.03
CA GLY A 10 1.32 11.29 3.62
C GLY A 10 0.79 11.86 2.29
N GLY A 11 1.03 13.15 2.03
CA GLY A 11 0.68 13.81 0.76
C GLY A 11 1.58 13.38 -0.39
N VAL A 12 2.90 13.37 -0.20
CA VAL A 12 3.88 12.94 -1.23
C VAL A 12 3.75 11.45 -1.56
N ARG A 13 3.35 10.62 -0.58
CA ARG A 13 3.14 9.17 -0.77
C ARG A 13 2.03 8.83 -1.75
N ARG A 14 0.97 9.65 -1.87
CA ARG A 14 -0.16 9.34 -2.77
C ARG A 14 0.16 9.55 -4.26
N ASP A 15 1.17 10.36 -4.56
CA ASP A 15 1.67 10.58 -5.93
C ASP A 15 2.81 9.63 -6.32
N ASP A 16 3.31 8.84 -5.37
CA ASP A 16 4.29 7.79 -5.65
C ASP A 16 3.61 6.62 -6.40
N PRO A 17 4.04 6.30 -7.64
CA PRO A 17 3.42 5.25 -8.45
C PRO A 17 3.50 3.87 -7.79
N ALA A 18 4.61 3.57 -7.10
CA ALA A 18 4.79 2.30 -6.42
C ALA A 18 3.86 2.19 -5.22
N TYR A 19 3.68 3.26 -4.45
CA TYR A 19 2.68 3.30 -3.37
C TYR A 19 1.26 3.08 -3.91
N ARG A 20 0.87 3.78 -4.99
CA ARG A 20 -0.47 3.64 -5.56
C ARG A 20 -0.75 2.22 -6.04
N ASN A 21 0.19 1.65 -6.78
CA ASN A 21 0.11 0.27 -7.26
C ASN A 21 0.02 -0.73 -6.08
N GLY A 22 0.82 -0.53 -5.05
CA GLY A 22 0.72 -1.32 -3.82
C GLY A 22 -0.66 -1.20 -3.17
N TRP A 23 -1.20 0.02 -3.05
CA TRP A 23 -2.52 0.25 -2.45
C TRP A 23 -3.65 -0.47 -3.19
N GLU A 24 -3.64 -0.42 -4.53
CA GLU A 24 -4.61 -1.14 -5.36
C GLU A 24 -4.50 -2.65 -5.17
N ASP A 25 -3.29 -3.21 -5.24
CA ASP A 25 -3.03 -4.63 -5.02
C ASP A 25 -3.49 -5.07 -3.63
N GLY A 26 -3.22 -4.29 -2.58
CA GLY A 26 -3.66 -4.60 -1.22
C GLY A 26 -5.18 -4.52 -1.04
N ARG A 27 -5.84 -3.59 -1.75
CA ARG A 27 -7.29 -3.35 -1.62
C ARG A 27 -8.12 -4.36 -2.40
N PHE A 28 -7.66 -4.78 -3.58
CA PHE A 28 -8.43 -5.58 -4.54
C PHE A 28 -7.79 -6.93 -4.91
N GLY A 29 -6.49 -7.10 -4.72
CA GLY A 29 -5.78 -8.32 -5.06
C GLY A 29 -6.12 -9.49 -4.13
N THR A 30 -5.80 -10.71 -4.56
CA THR A 30 -5.88 -11.91 -3.73
C THR A 30 -4.78 -11.89 -2.66
N GLU A 31 -5.00 -12.58 -1.54
CA GLU A 31 -3.95 -12.82 -0.53
C GLU A 31 -2.90 -13.80 -1.06
N GLN A 32 -2.17 -13.40 -2.10
CA GLN A 32 -1.01 -14.15 -2.55
C GLN A 32 0.19 -13.82 -1.68
N LEU A 33 1.09 -14.79 -1.55
CA LEU A 33 2.37 -14.59 -0.90
C LEU A 33 3.12 -13.46 -1.60
N PHE A 34 3.68 -12.56 -0.81
CA PHE A 34 4.37 -11.37 -1.29
C PHE A 34 5.53 -11.68 -2.24
N LEU A 35 6.16 -12.84 -2.04
CA LEU A 35 7.26 -13.37 -2.87
C LEU A 35 6.80 -13.81 -4.27
N SER A 36 5.49 -14.00 -4.46
CA SER A 36 4.88 -14.42 -5.72
C SER A 36 4.27 -13.24 -6.48
N ASN A 37 4.37 -12.01 -5.95
CA ASN A 37 3.75 -10.85 -6.59
C ASN A 37 4.66 -10.25 -7.68
N SER A 38 4.31 -10.54 -8.94
CA SER A 38 4.99 -10.03 -10.13
C SER A 38 5.03 -8.50 -10.21
N ASN A 39 4.06 -7.79 -9.62
CA ASN A 39 4.04 -6.32 -9.62
C ASN A 39 5.15 -5.74 -8.74
N LEU A 40 5.52 -6.44 -7.66
CA LEU A 40 6.67 -6.04 -6.83
C LEU A 40 8.00 -6.27 -7.56
N ALA A 41 8.10 -7.31 -8.39
CA ALA A 41 9.30 -7.63 -9.15
C ALA A 41 9.68 -6.52 -10.14
N GLY A 42 8.73 -5.67 -10.55
CA GLY A 42 8.95 -4.50 -11.40
C GLY A 42 9.67 -3.34 -10.70
N TRP A 43 9.61 -3.24 -9.37
CA TRP A 43 10.27 -2.18 -8.60
C TRP A 43 11.66 -2.64 -8.13
N THR A 44 12.72 -2.02 -8.65
CA THR A 44 14.11 -2.38 -8.32
C THR A 44 14.70 -1.49 -7.22
N GLY A 45 14.18 -0.26 -7.06
CA GLY A 45 14.60 0.66 -6.02
C GLY A 45 14.13 0.26 -4.63
N HIS A 46 15.02 0.35 -3.63
CA HIS A 46 14.68 0.11 -2.22
C HIS A 46 13.56 1.05 -1.74
N GLN A 47 13.56 2.30 -2.19
CA GLN A 47 12.55 3.29 -1.83
C GLN A 47 11.18 2.99 -2.47
N GLU A 48 11.17 2.60 -3.75
CA GLU A 48 9.95 2.23 -4.48
C GLU A 48 9.31 0.97 -3.87
N ARG A 49 10.12 -0.04 -3.55
CA ARG A 49 9.65 -1.22 -2.82
C ARG A 49 9.02 -0.85 -1.50
N LEU A 50 9.68 0.02 -0.71
CA LEU A 50 9.13 0.50 0.56
C LEU A 50 7.82 1.28 0.39
N ALA A 51 7.71 2.09 -0.66
CA ALA A 51 6.49 2.80 -1.01
C ALA A 51 5.37 1.82 -1.36
N TYR A 52 5.64 0.83 -2.20
CA TYR A 52 4.73 -0.26 -2.55
C TYR A 52 4.24 -1.01 -1.30
N TYR A 53 5.15 -1.43 -0.42
CA TYR A 53 4.79 -2.12 0.82
C TYR A 53 3.82 -1.31 1.70
N ARG A 54 4.06 0.00 1.81
CA ARG A 54 3.20 0.90 2.59
C ARG A 54 1.81 1.00 1.96
N GLY A 55 1.75 1.20 0.65
CA GLY A 55 0.49 1.23 -0.10
C GLY A 55 -0.31 -0.04 0.11
N HIS A 56 0.32 -1.20 -0.08
CA HIS A 56 -0.33 -2.50 0.06
C HIS A 56 -0.91 -2.74 1.45
N ARG A 57 -0.17 -2.36 2.50
CA ARG A 57 -0.68 -2.49 3.86
C ARG A 57 -1.91 -1.61 4.09
N ASP A 58 -1.87 -0.37 3.62
CA ASP A 58 -2.98 0.58 3.79
C ASP A 58 -4.22 0.14 2.97
N GLY A 59 -4.02 -0.38 1.75
CA GLY A 59 -5.08 -0.95 0.92
C GLY A 59 -5.74 -2.17 1.57
N ARG A 60 -4.94 -3.09 2.11
CA ARG A 60 -5.43 -4.28 2.84
C ARG A 60 -6.25 -3.89 4.07
N ARG A 61 -5.77 -2.92 4.85
CA ARG A 61 -6.49 -2.44 6.05
C ARG A 61 -7.88 -1.93 5.70
N VAL A 62 -8.02 -1.20 4.58
CA VAL A 62 -9.34 -0.73 4.11
C VAL A 62 -10.23 -1.90 3.68
N ARG A 63 -9.68 -2.88 2.97
CA ARG A 63 -10.41 -4.11 2.59
C ARG A 63 -10.96 -4.82 3.82
N GLU A 64 -10.13 -5.01 4.84
CA GLU A 64 -10.50 -5.66 6.10
C GLU A 64 -11.56 -4.87 6.87
N MET A 65 -11.41 -3.54 6.99
CA MET A 65 -12.40 -2.68 7.64
C MET A 65 -13.78 -2.77 7.00
N LEU A 66 -13.84 -2.84 5.67
CA LEU A 66 -15.10 -2.97 4.93
C LEU A 66 -15.70 -4.37 5.11
N ALA A 67 -14.90 -5.43 5.03
CA ALA A 67 -15.36 -6.79 5.27
C ALA A 67 -15.94 -6.99 6.69
N HIS A 68 -15.31 -6.37 7.70
CA HIS A 68 -15.82 -6.37 9.08
C HIS A 68 -17.13 -5.58 9.23
N ARG A 69 -17.33 -4.52 8.45
CA ARG A 69 -18.58 -3.75 8.47
C ARG A 69 -19.74 -4.50 7.82
N ASP A 70 -19.47 -5.27 6.77
CA ASP A 70 -20.49 -6.05 6.06
C ASP A 70 -20.93 -7.32 6.83
N SER A 71 -20.19 -7.68 7.91
CA SER A 71 -20.47 -8.84 8.76
C SER A 71 -21.22 -8.49 10.06
N ALA A 72 -21.58 -7.22 10.26
CA ALA A 72 -22.23 -6.68 11.47
C ALA A 72 -23.67 -6.24 11.17
#